data_AF-A0A2S8J699-F1
#
_entry.id   AF-A0A2S8J699-F1
#
_cell.length_a   1.000
_cell.length_b   1.000
_cell.length_c   1.000
_cell.angle_alpha   90.00
_cell.angle_beta   90.00
_cell.angle_gamma   90.00
#
_symmetry.space_group_name_H-M   'P 1'
#
loop_
_entity.id
_entity.type
_entity.pdbx_description
1 polymer ?
#
loop_
_entity_poly.entity_id
_entity_poly.type
_entity_poly.pdbx_seq_one_letter_code
_entity_poly.pdbx_strand_id
1 'polypeptide(L)'
;MLFGVRLLDRDRERAIRELIPQMRTYDWSERENPPSEQAVPAGSAKWSQTPPRGMAYWESLVEMLANEPVHERDRFFLATLKPLGIEKGKPFEPTPRQQKILDDATQMGELMAKANTYTKRFEEPYWPERIGRTPGRRLRAA
;
A
#
# COMPACT_ATOMS: atom_id res chain seq x y z
N MET A 1 -0.61 -5.90 -9.15
CA MET A 1 0.22 -4.77 -9.67
C MET A 1 -0.53 -3.47 -9.46
N LEU A 2 0.08 -2.43 -8.86
CA LEU A 2 -0.52 -1.10 -8.76
C LEU A 2 0.04 -0.21 -9.87
N PHE A 3 -0.83 0.39 -10.68
CA PHE A 3 -0.46 1.35 -11.73
C PHE A 3 -1.11 2.69 -11.43
N GLY A 4 -0.33 3.77 -11.47
CA GLY A 4 -0.82 5.11 -11.20
C GLY A 4 -0.06 6.14 -12.03
N VAL A 5 -0.80 7.10 -12.58
CA VAL A 5 -0.29 8.18 -13.42
C VAL A 5 -0.77 9.53 -12.91
N ARG A 6 -0.01 10.59 -13.22
CA ARG A 6 -0.42 11.97 -12.99
C ARG A 6 -0.44 12.69 -14.34
N LEU A 7 -1.56 13.29 -14.68
CA LEU A 7 -1.64 14.21 -15.82
C LEU A 7 -1.06 15.55 -15.38
N LEU A 8 -0.02 16.02 -16.07
CA LEU A 8 0.75 17.22 -15.69
C LEU A 8 0.57 18.40 -16.65
N ASP A 9 -0.28 18.25 -17.66
CA ASP A 9 -0.60 19.35 -18.57
C ASP A 9 -1.20 20.55 -17.84
N ARG A 10 -0.87 21.74 -18.33
CA ARG A 10 -1.42 23.01 -17.81
C ARG A 10 -2.92 23.09 -18.00
N ASP A 11 -3.44 22.58 -19.12
CA ASP A 11 -4.87 22.48 -19.40
C ASP A 11 -5.38 21.09 -19.00
N ARG A 12 -6.00 21.03 -17.82
CA ARG A 12 -6.57 19.81 -17.24
C ARG A 12 -7.61 19.17 -18.13
N GLU A 13 -8.54 19.95 -18.67
CA GLU A 13 -9.70 19.40 -19.38
C GLU A 13 -9.28 18.83 -20.73
N ARG A 14 -8.32 19.48 -21.39
CA ARG A 14 -7.70 18.92 -22.59
C ARG A 14 -6.96 17.62 -22.30
N ALA A 15 -6.14 17.57 -21.25
CA ALA A 15 -5.42 16.37 -20.87
C ALA A 15 -6.35 15.19 -20.56
N ILE A 16 -7.44 15.43 -19.84
CA ILE A 16 -8.45 14.39 -19.55
C ILE A 16 -9.02 13.83 -20.87
N ARG A 17 -9.44 14.70 -21.79
CA ARG A 17 -10.06 14.27 -23.06
C ARG A 17 -9.09 13.55 -23.99
N GLU A 18 -7.83 13.99 -24.06
CA GLU A 18 -6.85 13.44 -25.02
C GLU A 18 -6.07 12.26 -24.47
N LEU A 19 -5.69 12.27 -23.18
CA LEU A 19 -4.74 11.29 -22.63
C LEU A 19 -5.40 10.08 -21.98
N ILE A 20 -6.52 10.25 -21.28
CA ILE A 20 -7.21 9.13 -20.61
C ILE A 20 -7.66 8.06 -21.62
N PRO A 21 -8.22 8.37 -22.80
CA PRO A 21 -8.63 7.35 -23.78
C PRO A 21 -7.47 6.52 -24.36
N GLN A 22 -6.23 7.01 -24.21
CA GLN A 22 -5.03 6.29 -24.63
C GLN A 22 -4.54 5.29 -23.56
N MET A 23 -5.09 5.35 -22.34
CA MET A 23 -4.66 4.50 -21.23
C MET A 23 -5.30 3.10 -21.32
N ARG A 24 -4.44 2.22 -21.82
CA ARG A 24 -4.51 0.78 -22.14
C ARG A 24 -4.33 -0.29 -21.01
N THR A 25 -5.32 -0.92 -20.38
CA THR A 25 -5.17 -2.18 -19.61
C THR A 25 -6.07 -3.29 -20.17
N TYR A 26 -5.47 -4.42 -20.54
CA TYR A 26 -6.13 -5.61 -21.10
C TYR A 26 -5.24 -6.84 -20.91
N ASP A 27 -5.80 -8.04 -21.07
CA ASP A 27 -5.03 -9.27 -20.94
C ASP A 27 -4.09 -9.47 -22.13
N TRP A 28 -2.93 -10.08 -21.90
CA TRP A 28 -1.93 -10.28 -22.96
C TRP A 28 -2.47 -11.06 -24.18
N SER A 29 -3.45 -11.93 -23.97
CA SER A 29 -4.15 -12.68 -25.03
C SER A 29 -4.96 -11.79 -25.97
N GLU A 30 -5.39 -10.61 -25.53
CA GLU A 30 -6.30 -9.72 -26.27
C GLU A 30 -5.56 -8.65 -27.08
N ARG A 31 -4.22 -8.64 -27.07
CA ARG A 31 -3.41 -7.56 -27.66
C ARG A 31 -3.64 -7.31 -29.16
N GLU A 32 -4.10 -8.32 -29.90
CA GLU A 32 -4.40 -8.19 -31.34
C GLU A 32 -5.74 -7.46 -31.58
N ASN A 33 -6.65 -7.48 -30.60
CA ASN A 33 -7.94 -6.79 -30.64
C ASN A 33 -8.38 -6.38 -29.22
N PRO A 34 -7.76 -5.33 -28.64
CA PRO A 34 -8.01 -4.95 -27.25
C PRO A 34 -9.40 -4.30 -27.06
N PRO A 35 -10.04 -4.48 -25.89
CA PRO A 35 -11.30 -3.82 -25.55
C PRO A 35 -11.23 -2.28 -25.62
N SER A 36 -12.34 -1.63 -25.99
CA SER A 36 -12.40 -0.19 -26.26
C SER A 36 -12.56 0.71 -25.01
N GLU A 37 -13.10 0.19 -23.90
CA GLU A 37 -13.39 0.97 -22.69
C GLU A 37 -12.55 0.50 -21.51
N GLN A 38 -11.83 1.40 -20.83
CA GLN A 38 -10.84 1.00 -19.83
C GLN A 38 -10.68 1.93 -18.63
N ALA A 39 -10.92 3.24 -18.79
CA ALA A 39 -10.89 4.18 -17.68
C ALA A 39 -12.31 4.53 -17.23
N VAL A 40 -12.67 4.11 -16.03
CA VAL A 40 -13.93 4.48 -15.38
C VAL A 40 -13.72 5.66 -14.43
N PRO A 41 -14.62 6.65 -14.39
CA PRO A 41 -14.58 7.68 -13.37
C PRO A 41 -14.63 7.07 -11.98
N ALA A 42 -13.81 7.58 -11.05
CA ALA A 42 -13.97 7.25 -9.64
C ALA A 42 -15.36 7.71 -9.20
N GLY A 43 -16.22 6.77 -8.77
CA GLY A 43 -17.59 7.07 -8.36
C GLY A 43 -17.69 8.03 -7.16
N SER A 44 -18.91 8.34 -6.73
CA SER A 44 -19.16 9.30 -5.62
C SER A 44 -19.03 8.71 -4.22
N ALA A 45 -18.74 7.40 -4.09
CA ALA A 45 -18.60 6.74 -2.81
C ALA A 45 -17.41 7.30 -2.02
N LYS A 46 -17.59 7.52 -0.71
CA LYS A 46 -16.48 7.85 0.19
C LYS A 46 -15.65 6.59 0.42
N TRP A 47 -14.36 6.65 0.10
CA TRP A 47 -13.45 5.51 0.23
C TRP A 47 -12.05 5.96 0.66
N SER A 48 -11.26 5.05 1.22
CA SER A 48 -9.88 5.28 1.64
C SER A 48 -9.08 3.98 1.52
N GLN A 49 -7.80 4.07 1.13
CA GLN A 49 -6.84 2.96 1.18
C GLN A 49 -5.96 3.00 2.45
N THR A 50 -6.25 3.89 3.40
CA THR A 50 -5.53 3.89 4.68
C THR A 50 -5.72 2.53 5.36
N PRO A 51 -4.64 1.88 5.83
CA PRO A 51 -4.77 0.65 6.59
C PRO A 51 -5.79 0.82 7.72
N PRO A 52 -6.74 -0.10 7.87
CA PRO A 52 -7.74 -0.01 8.94
C PRO A 52 -7.08 -0.20 10.30
N ARG A 53 -7.82 0.12 11.37
CA ARG A 53 -7.38 -0.03 12.76
C ARG A 53 -8.06 -1.23 13.42
N GLY A 54 -7.49 -1.69 14.54
CA GLY A 54 -8.05 -2.79 15.31
C GLY A 54 -8.09 -4.08 14.50
N MET A 55 -9.11 -4.91 14.73
CA MET A 55 -9.21 -6.24 14.10
C MET A 55 -9.29 -6.20 12.57
N ALA A 56 -9.90 -5.16 12.00
CA ALA A 56 -10.01 -4.99 10.56
C ALA A 56 -8.63 -4.91 9.86
N TYR A 57 -7.57 -4.48 10.57
CA TYR A 57 -6.20 -4.54 10.07
C TYR A 57 -5.75 -5.99 9.82
N TRP A 58 -6.02 -6.87 10.79
CA TRP A 58 -5.63 -8.27 10.72
C TRP A 58 -6.49 -9.07 9.73
N GLU A 59 -7.78 -8.75 9.63
CA GLU A 59 -8.66 -9.30 8.59
C GLU A 59 -8.15 -8.95 7.20
N SER A 60 -7.80 -7.68 6.96
CA SER A 60 -7.20 -7.23 5.69
C SER A 60 -5.85 -7.91 5.42
N LEU A 61 -5.02 -8.10 6.45
CA LEU A 61 -3.75 -8.84 6.32
C LEU A 61 -3.99 -10.30 5.93
N VAL A 62 -4.95 -10.99 6.56
CA VAL A 62 -5.30 -12.38 6.24
C VAL A 62 -5.79 -12.50 4.81
N GLU A 63 -6.65 -11.59 4.36
CA GLU A 63 -7.14 -11.55 2.98
C GLU A 63 -5.98 -11.38 1.99
N MET A 64 -5.08 -10.44 2.24
CA MET A 64 -3.88 -10.24 1.42
C MET A 64 -2.99 -11.50 1.39
N LEU A 65 -2.76 -12.11 2.55
CA LEU A 65 -1.97 -13.34 2.66
C LEU A 65 -2.62 -14.53 1.95
N ALA A 66 -3.94 -14.58 1.80
CA ALA A 66 -4.63 -15.60 1.02
C ALA A 66 -4.36 -15.45 -0.48
N ASN A 67 -4.38 -14.21 -0.99
CA ASN A 67 -4.31 -13.90 -2.41
C ASN A 67 -2.87 -13.89 -2.98
N GLU A 68 -1.85 -13.63 -2.17
CA GLU A 68 -0.47 -13.46 -2.65
C GLU A 68 0.40 -14.72 -2.43
N PRO A 69 1.31 -15.08 -3.35
CA PRO A 69 2.27 -16.15 -3.11
C PRO A 69 3.24 -15.79 -1.99
N VAL A 70 3.68 -16.80 -1.23
CA VAL A 70 4.66 -16.59 -0.15
C VAL A 70 6.06 -16.49 -0.72
N HIS A 71 6.67 -15.31 -0.64
CA HIS A 71 8.08 -15.15 -0.99
C HIS A 71 9.00 -15.65 0.13
N GLU A 72 10.23 -16.04 -0.23
CA GLU A 72 11.21 -16.58 0.71
C GLU A 72 11.50 -15.63 1.90
N ARG A 73 11.65 -14.33 1.61
CA ARG A 73 11.88 -13.29 2.62
C ARG A 73 10.76 -13.17 3.65
N ASP A 74 9.54 -13.61 3.30
CA ASP A 74 8.34 -13.44 4.13
C ASP A 74 8.05 -14.67 5.00
N ARG A 75 8.77 -15.78 4.81
CA ARG A 75 8.55 -17.05 5.52
C ARG A 75 8.71 -16.91 7.04
N PHE A 76 9.72 -16.15 7.48
CA PHE A 76 9.93 -15.90 8.91
C PHE A 76 8.78 -15.11 9.53
N PHE A 77 8.30 -14.06 8.85
CA PHE A 77 7.16 -13.28 9.34
C PHE A 77 5.89 -14.12 9.42
N LEU A 78 5.61 -14.96 8.42
CA LEU A 78 4.48 -15.89 8.49
C LEU A 78 4.61 -16.88 9.64
N ALA A 79 5.82 -17.40 9.92
CA ALA A 79 6.03 -18.27 11.07
C ALA A 79 5.75 -17.56 12.40
N THR A 80 6.10 -16.27 12.52
CA THR A 80 5.77 -15.47 13.72
C THR A 80 4.29 -15.18 13.89
N LEU A 81 3.51 -15.22 12.81
CA LEU A 81 2.06 -15.00 12.82
C LEU A 81 1.26 -16.25 13.23
N LYS A 82 1.81 -17.46 13.03
CA LYS A 82 1.11 -18.72 13.35
C LYS A 82 0.59 -18.82 14.79
N PRO A 83 1.38 -18.49 15.84
CA PRO A 83 0.90 -18.54 17.22
C PRO A 83 -0.25 -17.54 17.50
N LEU A 84 -0.42 -16.53 16.66
CA LEU A 84 -1.48 -15.53 16.75
C LEU A 84 -2.78 -15.98 16.05
N GLY A 85 -2.79 -17.19 15.47
CA GLY A 85 -3.96 -17.72 14.75
C GLY A 85 -4.02 -17.29 13.28
N ILE A 86 -2.92 -16.73 12.74
CA ILE A 86 -2.84 -16.27 11.36
C ILE A 86 -1.94 -17.22 10.57
N GLU A 87 -2.55 -17.97 9.63
CA GLU A 87 -1.84 -18.89 8.75
C GLU A 87 -2.49 -18.88 7.35
N LYS A 88 -1.67 -18.82 6.30
CA LYS A 88 -2.16 -18.83 4.92
C LYS A 88 -2.98 -20.08 4.65
N GLY A 89 -4.17 -19.89 4.09
CA GLY A 89 -5.09 -20.97 3.71
C GLY A 89 -5.94 -21.52 4.86
N LYS A 90 -5.87 -20.94 6.06
CA LYS A 90 -6.74 -21.30 7.20
C LYS A 90 -7.71 -20.16 7.54
N PRO A 91 -8.91 -20.48 8.07
CA PRO A 91 -9.81 -19.47 8.60
C PRO A 91 -9.15 -18.65 9.71
N PHE A 92 -9.46 -17.36 9.76
CA PHE A 92 -9.03 -16.48 10.84
C PHE A 92 -10.08 -16.43 11.93
N GLU A 93 -9.92 -17.30 12.92
CA GLU A 93 -10.82 -17.43 14.07
C GLU A 93 -10.00 -17.26 15.37
N PRO A 94 -9.53 -16.04 15.68
CA PRO A 94 -8.66 -15.81 16.83
C PRO A 94 -9.42 -16.07 18.14
N THR A 95 -8.78 -16.79 19.05
CA THR A 95 -9.26 -16.99 20.42
C THR A 95 -9.37 -15.64 21.16
N PRO A 96 -10.15 -15.53 22.27
CA PRO A 96 -10.24 -14.30 23.04
C PRO A 96 -8.88 -13.72 23.47
N ARG A 97 -7.92 -14.61 23.78
CA ARG A 97 -6.55 -14.21 24.10
C ARG A 97 -5.82 -13.60 22.90
N GLN A 98 -5.94 -14.22 21.72
CA GLN A 98 -5.32 -13.70 20.49
C GLN A 98 -5.96 -12.39 20.07
N GLN A 99 -7.29 -12.26 20.15
CA GLN A 99 -7.99 -11.01 19.84
C GLN A 99 -7.45 -9.84 20.67
N LYS A 100 -7.28 -10.03 21.98
CA LYS A 100 -6.70 -9.01 22.86
C LYS A 100 -5.27 -8.62 22.44
N ILE A 101 -4.41 -9.61 22.17
CA ILE A 101 -3.03 -9.36 21.73
C ILE A 101 -3.00 -8.59 20.41
N LEU A 102 -3.85 -8.98 19.46
CA LEU A 102 -3.93 -8.37 18.14
C LEU A 102 -4.47 -6.93 18.20
N ASP A 103 -5.43 -6.66 19.08
CA ASP A 103 -5.93 -5.30 19.31
C ASP A 103 -4.83 -4.40 19.89
N ASP A 104 -4.17 -4.84 20.97
CA ASP A 104 -3.04 -4.14 21.58
C ASP A 104 -1.90 -3.91 20.55
N ALA A 105 -1.61 -4.91 19.73
CA ALA A 105 -0.59 -4.86 18.69
C ALA A 105 -0.90 -3.83 17.60
N THR A 106 -2.17 -3.63 17.21
CA THR A 106 -2.50 -2.60 16.21
C THR A 106 -2.30 -1.19 16.74
N GLN A 107 -2.69 -0.94 18.00
CA GLN A 107 -2.52 0.36 18.63
C GLN A 107 -1.03 0.71 18.78
N MET A 108 -0.24 -0.23 19.32
CA MET A 108 1.19 -0.05 19.49
C MET A 108 1.93 -0.01 18.14
N GLY A 109 1.54 -0.86 17.19
CA GLY A 109 2.10 -0.88 15.84
C GLY A 109 1.88 0.43 15.09
N GLU A 110 0.70 1.04 15.20
CA GLU A 110 0.43 2.36 14.62
C GLU A 110 1.34 3.44 15.24
N LEU A 111 1.53 3.42 16.56
CA LEU A 111 2.44 4.35 17.25
C LEU A 111 3.89 4.15 16.81
N MET A 112 4.34 2.89 16.68
CA MET A 112 5.68 2.56 16.16
C MET A 112 5.84 3.03 14.72
N ALA A 113 4.84 2.85 13.86
CA ALA A 113 4.85 3.31 12.48
C ALA A 113 4.96 4.85 12.39
N LYS A 114 4.19 5.57 13.22
CA LYS A 114 4.27 7.03 13.34
C LYS A 114 5.66 7.47 13.80
N ALA A 115 6.17 6.89 14.87
CA ALA A 115 7.51 7.23 15.39
C ALA A 115 8.60 6.98 14.35
N ASN A 116 8.57 5.81 13.69
CA ASN A 116 9.51 5.48 12.63
C ASN A 116 9.45 6.47 11.46
N THR A 117 8.23 6.85 11.06
CA THR A 117 7.99 7.76 9.92
C THR A 117 8.37 9.20 10.21
N TYR A 118 8.10 9.72 11.41
CA TYR A 118 8.38 11.12 11.74
C TYR A 118 9.81 11.37 12.21
N THR A 119 10.43 10.40 12.89
CA THR A 119 11.83 10.55 13.33
C THR A 119 12.82 10.35 12.18
N LYS A 120 12.50 9.49 11.19
CA LYS A 120 13.35 9.21 10.01
C LYS A 120 14.83 9.00 10.33
N ARG A 121 15.14 8.19 11.36
CA ARG A 121 16.50 8.02 11.89
C ARG A 121 17.57 7.52 10.90
N PHE A 122 17.15 7.08 9.72
CA PHE A 122 18.02 6.54 8.67
C PHE A 122 18.27 7.52 7.51
N GLU A 123 17.64 8.71 7.54
CA GLU A 123 17.84 9.78 6.57
C GLU A 123 18.40 11.00 7.29
N GLU A 124 19.44 11.63 6.75
CA GLU A 124 19.90 12.92 7.26
C GLU A 124 18.94 14.05 6.85
N PRO A 125 18.83 15.13 7.63
CA PRO A 125 18.13 16.34 7.20
C PRO A 125 18.68 16.85 5.87
N TYR A 126 17.79 17.37 5.01
CA TYR A 126 18.22 17.92 3.73
C TYR A 126 18.97 19.24 3.92
N TRP A 127 18.45 20.10 4.82
CA TRP A 127 19.15 21.30 5.29
C TRP A 127 19.59 21.08 6.74
N PRO A 128 20.89 21.25 7.09
CA PRO A 128 21.41 20.96 8.43
C PRO A 128 20.69 21.70 9.56
N GLU A 129 20.21 22.91 9.29
CA GLU A 129 19.53 23.76 10.29
C GLU A 129 18.00 23.62 10.29
N ARG A 130 17.44 22.72 9.47
CA ARG A 130 15.99 22.48 9.41
C ARG A 130 15.67 21.03 9.67
N ILE A 131 14.53 20.83 10.34
CA ILE A 131 14.01 19.51 10.70
C ILE A 131 13.58 18.69 9.45
N GLY A 132 13.34 19.35 8.32
CA GLY A 132 12.85 18.72 7.08
C GLY A 132 13.87 17.78 6.43
N ARG A 133 13.52 16.49 6.34
CA ARG A 133 14.28 15.46 5.61
C ARG A 133 13.54 15.11 4.31
N THR A 134 14.05 15.63 3.19
CA THR A 134 13.51 15.38 1.84
C THR A 134 14.36 14.31 1.14
N PRO A 135 13.78 13.33 0.42
CA PRO A 135 14.56 12.41 -0.39
C PRO A 135 15.13 13.18 -1.59
N GLY A 136 16.43 13.49 -1.56
CA GLY A 136 17.13 14.13 -2.67
C GLY A 136 18.60 13.76 -2.63
N ARG A 137 19.06 12.98 -3.63
CA ARG A 137 20.49 12.77 -3.89
C ARG A 137 21.19 14.12 -3.82
N ARG A 138 22.23 14.25 -3.00
CA ARG A 138 23.20 15.34 -3.11
C ARG A 138 23.77 15.28 -4.53
N LEU A 139 23.23 16.08 -5.46
CA LEU A 139 23.97 16.42 -6.68
C LEU A 139 25.16 17.23 -6.21
N ARG A 140 26.33 16.58 -6.15
CA ARG A 140 27.59 17.32 -6.09
C ARG A 140 27.68 18.05 -7.43
N ALA A 141 27.45 19.36 -7.40
CA ALA A 141 27.83 20.22 -8.52
C ALA A 141 29.36 20.11 -8.66
N ALA A 142 29.80 19.73 -9.86
CA ALA A 142 31.15 19.96 -10.33
C ALA A 142 31.28 21.41 -10.80
#